data_AF-A0A662R511-F1
#
_entry.id   AF-A0A662R511-F1
#
_cell.length_a   1.000
_cell.length_b   1.000
_cell.length_c   1.000
_cell.angle_alpha   90.00
_cell.angle_beta   90.00
_cell.angle_gamma   90.00
#
_symmetry.space_group_name_H-M   'P 1'
#
loop_
_entity.id
_entity.type
_entity.pdbx_description
1 polymer ?
#
loop_
_entity_poly.entity_id
_entity_poly.type
_entity_poly.pdbx_seq_one_letter_code
_entity_poly.pdbx_strand_id
1 'polypeptide(L)'
;MVQPIEVLELFTSKYLECGEETATTFKIEQRILNDFDSFTQFLESVKQLYSAFPSLQVLFHCEFAHEESGFLFIADIDIDNTNVKVQKFEIESGIEISDIFSNDNLVSKFRDFYDAYEDNREHSIDDLLQLIQNCFSCGEITDIKMTFSFGKKNILSPQIYDVISDNINILIFLSYKNFREYIKKISLFELKAALLSNKNGTLVLIQEVPSNCFGDYFGMFELKDVFTNDKTLVEFLKNKKNDIKNHIKQVTETISATNVNFFLPPQFFNFIKNSQSNDNSIASLFYPALLFNLFISFSSFVEQVKNNCLKLTIDGRRIVFSRIEVITDDPSQFKIDGEIIDFTRYSDQIDGLYTFYSRVFGAMDTGELDDTKIFLSKKIISIYSRTYLDFLGHISDINESTWSDYKFYMHERVDKFIEFKEQLTTHTFNQNKELIQFNTTLSETLSTTFFRITGFILVFLVGLIAKANDVFGKHYLLIVPILLIFLILFSIYRMCGIRKLYNEHQKQHESYIDYFSRY
;
A
#
# COMPACT_ATOMS: atom_id res chain seq x y z
N MET A 1 22.64 -27.87 -26.84
CA MET A 1 21.99 -26.58 -26.51
C MET A 1 22.29 -26.32 -25.06
N VAL A 2 23.14 -25.32 -24.77
CA VAL A 2 23.42 -24.85 -23.40
C VAL A 2 22.13 -24.24 -22.88
N GLN A 3 21.75 -24.51 -21.62
CA GLN A 3 20.53 -23.91 -21.08
C GLN A 3 20.73 -22.38 -20.99
N PRO A 4 19.72 -21.54 -21.33
CA PRO A 4 19.82 -20.09 -21.22
C PRO A 4 20.33 -19.58 -19.86
N ILE A 5 20.06 -20.34 -18.80
CA ILE A 5 20.56 -20.12 -17.44
C ILE A 5 22.08 -20.30 -17.36
N GLU A 6 22.62 -21.41 -17.85
CA GLU A 6 24.07 -21.66 -17.81
C GLU A 6 24.84 -20.57 -18.57
N VAL A 7 24.27 -20.03 -19.65
CA VAL A 7 24.86 -18.90 -20.39
C VAL A 7 24.82 -17.61 -19.57
N LEU A 8 23.69 -17.32 -18.90
CA LEU A 8 23.56 -16.17 -18.02
C LEU A 8 24.53 -16.27 -16.83
N GLU A 9 24.58 -17.42 -16.15
CA GLU A 9 25.46 -17.67 -15.00
C GLU A 9 26.94 -17.59 -15.36
N LEU A 10 27.33 -18.12 -16.53
CA LEU A 10 28.70 -18.03 -17.02
C LEU A 10 29.07 -16.59 -17.38
N PHE A 11 28.15 -15.84 -17.99
CA PHE A 11 28.36 -14.44 -18.32
C PHE A 11 28.49 -13.60 -17.04
N THR A 12 27.62 -13.84 -16.05
CA THR A 12 27.58 -13.07 -14.81
C THR A 12 28.79 -13.33 -13.94
N SER A 13 29.10 -14.59 -13.64
CA SER A 13 30.29 -14.94 -12.84
C SER A 13 31.61 -14.42 -13.43
N LYS A 14 31.69 -14.32 -14.76
CA LYS A 14 32.90 -13.83 -15.42
C LYS A 14 32.95 -12.32 -15.53
N TYR A 15 31.84 -11.66 -15.82
CA TYR A 15 31.82 -10.27 -16.29
C TYR A 15 31.05 -9.28 -15.42
N LEU A 16 30.43 -9.73 -14.31
CA LEU A 16 29.59 -8.90 -13.46
C LEU A 16 30.10 -8.80 -12.02
N GLU A 17 30.66 -7.65 -11.66
CA GLU A 17 31.12 -7.36 -10.29
C GLU A 17 30.15 -6.45 -9.51
N CYS A 18 29.58 -5.40 -10.12
CA CYS A 18 28.60 -4.47 -9.53
C CYS A 18 27.76 -3.74 -10.61
N GLY A 19 26.54 -3.27 -10.30
CA GLY A 19 25.73 -2.47 -11.23
C GLY A 19 24.77 -1.50 -10.54
N GLU A 20 24.48 -0.37 -11.19
CA GLU A 20 23.60 0.71 -10.75
C GLU A 20 22.36 0.80 -11.65
N GLU A 21 21.18 0.86 -11.03
CA GLU A 21 19.91 1.07 -11.73
C GLU A 21 19.70 2.58 -11.99
N THR A 22 19.38 2.94 -13.23
CA THR A 22 18.90 4.28 -13.60
C THR A 22 17.43 4.24 -14.00
N ALA A 23 16.83 5.41 -14.26
CA ALA A 23 15.43 5.52 -14.65
C ALA A 23 15.06 4.66 -15.88
N THR A 24 16.02 4.36 -16.78
CA THR A 24 15.78 3.70 -18.08
C THR A 24 16.68 2.50 -18.37
N THR A 25 17.76 2.28 -17.61
CA THR A 25 18.72 1.20 -17.85
C THR A 25 19.29 0.62 -16.55
N PHE A 26 19.75 -0.62 -16.59
CA PHE A 26 20.63 -1.18 -15.57
C PHE A 26 22.07 -1.13 -16.08
N LYS A 27 22.93 -0.30 -15.49
CA LYS A 27 24.32 -0.09 -15.90
C LYS A 27 25.24 -0.94 -15.02
N ILE A 28 26.15 -1.72 -15.59
CA ILE A 28 27.17 -2.42 -14.79
C ILE A 28 28.48 -1.64 -14.82
N GLU A 29 29.16 -1.67 -13.68
CA GLU A 29 30.42 -0.97 -13.46
C GLU A 29 31.49 -1.39 -14.48
N GLN A 30 32.31 -0.39 -14.80
CA GLN A 30 33.35 -0.36 -15.81
C GLN A 30 34.32 -1.54 -15.69
N ARG A 31 34.42 -2.37 -16.72
CA ARG A 31 35.49 -3.37 -16.80
C ARG A 31 36.63 -2.84 -17.67
N ILE A 32 37.85 -2.95 -17.14
CA ILE A 32 39.07 -2.65 -17.87
C ILE A 32 39.56 -3.95 -18.54
N LEU A 33 39.71 -3.93 -19.85
CA LEU A 33 40.25 -5.04 -20.64
C LEU A 33 41.64 -4.67 -21.17
N ASN A 34 42.62 -5.53 -20.92
CA ASN A 34 44.04 -5.24 -21.16
C ASN A 34 44.60 -5.96 -22.40
N ASP A 35 43.78 -6.73 -23.11
CA ASP A 35 44.19 -7.47 -24.30
C ASP A 35 42.99 -7.80 -25.22
N PHE A 36 43.31 -8.07 -26.50
CA PHE A 36 42.31 -8.33 -27.54
C PHE A 36 41.57 -9.67 -27.37
N ASP A 37 42.23 -10.70 -26.83
CA ASP A 37 41.61 -12.01 -26.65
C ASP A 37 40.51 -11.94 -25.58
N SER A 38 40.76 -11.21 -24.48
CA SER A 38 39.79 -10.90 -23.43
C SER A 38 38.58 -10.13 -23.97
N PHE A 39 38.80 -9.16 -24.88
CA PHE A 39 37.72 -8.43 -25.55
C PHE A 39 36.87 -9.35 -26.45
N THR A 40 37.52 -10.21 -27.23
CA THR A 40 36.83 -11.16 -28.12
C THR A 40 36.02 -12.18 -27.32
N GLN A 41 36.56 -12.71 -26.22
CA GLN A 41 35.84 -13.63 -25.33
C GLN A 41 34.64 -12.95 -24.66
N PHE A 42 34.78 -11.68 -24.27
CA PHE A 42 33.66 -10.89 -23.75
C PHE A 42 32.55 -10.77 -24.80
N LEU A 43 32.87 -10.30 -26.00
CA LEU A 43 31.91 -10.11 -27.09
C LEU A 43 31.19 -11.42 -27.45
N GLU A 44 31.91 -12.55 -27.51
CA GLU A 44 31.30 -13.86 -27.73
C GLU A 44 30.37 -14.28 -26.59
N SER A 45 30.75 -14.04 -25.33
CA SER A 45 29.90 -14.32 -24.18
C SER A 45 28.62 -13.47 -24.20
N VAL A 46 28.72 -12.23 -24.67
CA VAL A 46 27.54 -11.38 -24.89
C VAL A 46 26.66 -11.90 -26.03
N LYS A 47 27.23 -12.25 -27.18
CA LYS A 47 26.45 -12.81 -28.30
C LYS A 47 25.72 -14.07 -27.88
N GLN A 48 26.35 -14.91 -27.07
CA GLN A 48 25.71 -16.09 -26.47
C GLN A 48 24.56 -15.68 -25.55
N LEU A 49 24.74 -14.65 -24.71
CA LEU A 49 23.68 -14.11 -23.86
C LEU A 49 22.50 -13.56 -24.68
N TYR A 50 22.77 -12.77 -25.72
CA TYR A 50 21.74 -12.27 -26.64
C TYR A 50 21.01 -13.42 -27.36
N SER A 51 21.75 -14.43 -27.82
CA SER A 51 21.17 -15.61 -28.47
C SER A 51 20.27 -16.41 -27.51
N ALA A 52 20.63 -16.46 -26.23
CA ALA A 52 19.82 -17.07 -25.17
C ALA A 52 18.60 -16.22 -24.80
N PHE A 53 18.71 -14.89 -24.94
CA PHE A 53 17.66 -13.92 -24.59
C PHE A 53 17.50 -12.84 -25.68
N PRO A 54 16.85 -13.15 -26.82
CA PRO A 54 16.78 -12.23 -27.98
C PRO A 54 16.00 -10.94 -27.71
N SER A 55 15.18 -10.93 -26.65
CA SER A 55 14.50 -9.72 -26.20
C SER A 55 15.44 -8.79 -25.43
N LEU A 56 16.60 -9.23 -24.96
CA LEU A 56 17.54 -8.47 -24.16
C LEU A 56 18.18 -7.37 -25.03
N GLN A 57 17.79 -6.11 -24.83
CA GLN A 57 18.50 -4.99 -25.46
C GLN A 57 19.81 -4.78 -24.73
N VAL A 58 20.91 -5.09 -25.41
CA VAL A 58 22.25 -5.06 -24.83
C VAL A 58 23.04 -3.92 -25.45
N LEU A 59 23.31 -2.90 -24.66
CA LEU A 59 24.07 -1.72 -25.08
C LEU A 59 25.43 -1.74 -24.41
N PHE A 60 26.48 -1.62 -25.21
CA PHE A 60 27.84 -1.47 -24.72
C PHE A 60 28.33 -0.09 -25.00
N HIS A 61 29.24 0.36 -24.16
CA HIS A 61 29.97 1.59 -24.31
C HIS A 61 31.44 1.23 -24.22
N CYS A 62 32.14 1.41 -25.34
CA CYS A 62 33.57 1.20 -25.47
C CYS A 62 34.27 2.55 -25.39
N GLU A 63 35.13 2.71 -24.40
CA GLU A 63 35.94 3.91 -24.19
C GLU A 63 37.42 3.53 -24.24
N PHE A 64 38.19 4.28 -25.01
CA PHE A 64 39.65 4.28 -24.92
C PHE A 64 40.18 5.70 -25.01
N ALA A 65 41.24 5.95 -24.24
CA ALA A 65 41.87 7.24 -24.14
C ALA A 65 43.39 7.08 -24.30
N HIS A 66 44.02 8.05 -24.94
CA HIS A 66 45.48 8.19 -24.96
C HIS A 66 45.83 9.44 -24.16
N GLU A 67 46.06 9.25 -22.86
CA GLU A 67 46.17 10.33 -21.85
C GLU A 67 47.19 11.40 -22.24
N GLU A 68 48.33 10.99 -22.83
CA GLU A 68 49.42 11.91 -23.21
C GLU A 68 49.03 12.91 -24.32
N SER A 69 48.04 12.55 -25.14
CA SER A 69 47.58 13.36 -26.29
C SER A 69 46.20 14.01 -26.08
N GLY A 70 45.57 13.77 -24.92
CA GLY A 70 44.18 14.19 -24.66
C GLY A 70 43.15 13.52 -25.58
N PHE A 71 43.51 12.46 -26.30
CA PHE A 71 42.62 11.75 -27.20
C PHE A 71 41.61 10.91 -26.43
N LEU A 72 40.34 11.01 -26.80
CA LEU A 72 39.24 10.24 -26.22
C LEU A 72 38.30 9.78 -27.32
N PHE A 73 38.12 8.47 -27.40
CA PHE A 73 37.13 7.85 -28.26
C PHE A 73 36.09 7.12 -27.42
N ILE A 74 34.83 7.31 -27.79
CA ILE A 74 33.70 6.66 -27.16
C ILE A 74 32.74 6.16 -28.25
N ALA A 75 32.45 4.87 -28.23
CA ALA A 75 31.45 4.27 -29.11
C ALA A 75 30.41 3.45 -28.34
N ASP A 76 29.16 3.61 -28.73
CA ASP A 76 28.06 2.76 -28.31
C ASP A 76 27.90 1.59 -29.28
N ILE A 77 27.75 0.38 -28.76
CA ILE A 77 27.55 -0.84 -29.54
C ILE A 77 26.14 -1.35 -29.25
N ASP A 78 25.35 -1.46 -30.31
CA ASP A 78 24.06 -2.14 -30.30
C ASP A 78 24.25 -3.53 -30.92
N ILE A 79 24.24 -4.56 -30.07
CA ILE A 79 24.43 -5.94 -30.51
C ILE A 79 23.24 -6.45 -31.31
N ASP A 80 22.04 -5.93 -31.06
CA ASP A 80 20.81 -6.38 -31.73
C ASP A 80 20.90 -6.07 -33.23
N ASN A 81 21.41 -4.87 -33.56
CA ASN A 81 21.52 -4.38 -34.92
C ASN A 81 22.92 -4.55 -35.52
N THR A 82 23.87 -5.08 -34.75
CA THR A 82 25.30 -5.18 -35.12
C THR A 82 25.95 -3.85 -35.51
N ASN A 83 25.42 -2.75 -34.96
CA ASN A 83 25.81 -1.39 -35.30
C ASN A 83 26.62 -0.77 -34.16
N VAL A 84 27.59 0.05 -34.56
CA VAL A 84 28.46 0.82 -33.69
C VAL A 84 28.26 2.29 -34.02
N LYS A 85 27.88 3.07 -33.02
CA LYS A 85 27.71 4.51 -33.14
C LYS A 85 28.76 5.22 -32.30
N VAL A 86 29.58 6.05 -32.93
CA VAL A 86 30.53 6.91 -32.21
C VAL A 86 29.73 7.99 -31.48
N GLN A 87 29.87 8.06 -30.16
CA GLN A 87 29.25 9.07 -29.31
C GLN A 87 30.16 10.27 -29.10
N LYS A 88 31.47 10.02 -29.05
CA LYS A 88 32.46 11.05 -28.77
C LYS A 88 33.78 10.73 -29.47
N PHE A 89 34.34 11.73 -30.12
CA PHE A 89 35.67 11.67 -30.72
C PHE A 89 36.35 13.01 -30.43
N GLU A 90 37.22 13.04 -29.42
CA GLU A 90 37.93 14.25 -29.00
C GLU A 90 39.43 14.11 -29.25
N ILE A 91 40.00 15.16 -29.85
CA ILE A 91 41.43 15.37 -30.03
C ILE A 91 41.75 16.77 -29.54
N GLU A 92 42.90 16.95 -28.88
CA GLU A 92 43.36 18.29 -28.49
C GLU A 92 43.56 19.19 -29.73
N SER A 93 43.16 20.46 -29.61
CA SER A 93 43.18 21.42 -30.72
C SER A 93 44.59 21.59 -31.30
N GLY A 94 44.76 21.25 -32.57
CA GLY A 94 46.02 21.41 -33.30
C GLY A 94 46.87 20.14 -33.37
N ILE A 95 46.40 19.02 -32.81
CA ILE A 95 46.99 17.69 -32.97
C ILE A 95 46.18 16.92 -34.04
N GLU A 96 46.85 16.29 -35.00
CA GLU A 96 46.21 15.36 -35.95
C GLU A 96 46.27 13.92 -35.45
N ILE A 97 45.36 13.05 -35.93
CA ILE A 97 45.35 11.61 -35.62
C ILE A 97 46.72 10.96 -35.93
N SER A 98 47.38 11.40 -37.01
CA SER A 98 48.71 10.94 -37.42
C SER A 98 49.84 11.40 -36.49
N ASP A 99 49.62 12.40 -35.64
CA ASP A 99 50.59 12.82 -34.62
C ASP A 99 50.49 11.96 -33.35
N ILE A 100 49.37 11.24 -33.18
CA ILE A 100 49.06 10.40 -32.01
C ILE A 100 49.41 8.95 -32.28
N PHE A 101 49.07 8.45 -33.47
CA PHE A 101 49.25 7.06 -33.85
C PHE A 101 50.26 6.91 -34.97
N SER A 102 51.26 6.05 -34.77
CA SER A 102 52.38 5.86 -35.71
C SER A 102 52.03 4.95 -36.89
N ASN A 103 50.94 4.19 -36.76
CA ASN A 103 50.55 3.16 -37.72
C ASN A 103 49.56 3.72 -38.75
N ASP A 104 49.96 3.80 -40.02
CA ASP A 104 49.13 4.32 -41.12
C ASP A 104 47.75 3.64 -41.25
N ASN A 105 47.67 2.33 -40.98
CA ASN A 105 46.41 1.59 -41.01
C ASN A 105 45.51 1.97 -39.83
N LEU A 106 46.09 2.22 -38.66
CA LEU A 106 45.38 2.68 -37.47
C LEU A 106 44.86 4.11 -37.67
N VAL A 107 45.71 5.00 -38.21
CA VAL A 107 45.34 6.39 -38.58
C VAL A 107 44.20 6.41 -39.59
N SER A 108 44.27 5.57 -40.63
CA SER A 108 43.19 5.49 -41.63
C SER A 108 41.87 5.06 -41.00
N LYS A 109 41.87 4.02 -40.15
CA LYS A 109 40.66 3.57 -39.47
C LYS A 109 40.10 4.62 -38.51
N PHE A 110 40.95 5.30 -37.75
CA PHE A 110 40.50 6.38 -36.89
C PHE A 110 39.89 7.55 -37.66
N ARG A 111 40.44 7.88 -38.84
CA ARG A 111 39.83 8.87 -39.75
C ARG A 111 38.48 8.40 -40.27
N ASP A 112 38.35 7.13 -40.66
CA ASP A 112 37.06 6.59 -41.11
C ASP A 112 35.98 6.69 -40.00
N PHE A 113 36.35 6.37 -38.75
CA PHE A 113 35.47 6.51 -37.59
C PHE A 113 35.17 7.98 -37.22
N TYR A 114 36.12 8.89 -37.41
CA TYR A 114 35.92 10.33 -37.23
C TYR A 114 34.95 10.91 -38.27
N ASP A 115 35.15 10.57 -39.55
CA ASP A 115 34.27 11.02 -40.63
C ASP A 115 32.84 10.48 -40.43
N ALA A 116 32.71 9.23 -39.97
CA ALA A 116 31.41 8.67 -39.63
C ALA A 116 30.76 9.34 -38.41
N TYR A 117 31.55 9.78 -37.44
CA TYR A 117 31.05 10.57 -36.31
C TYR A 117 30.49 11.93 -36.77
N GLU A 118 31.23 12.66 -37.60
CA GLU A 118 30.80 13.95 -38.18
C GLU A 118 29.54 13.82 -39.05
N ASP A 119 29.46 12.74 -39.84
CA ASP A 119 28.31 12.45 -40.71
C ASP A 119 27.14 11.75 -39.97
N ASN A 120 27.30 11.44 -38.68
CA ASN A 120 26.37 10.62 -37.89
C ASN A 120 26.01 9.28 -38.59
N ARG A 121 27.02 8.64 -39.21
CA ARG A 121 26.96 7.29 -39.81
C ARG A 121 27.33 6.22 -38.78
N GLU A 122 26.76 5.03 -38.97
CA GLU A 122 27.03 3.86 -38.12
C GLU A 122 28.07 2.95 -38.77
N HIS A 123 28.89 2.30 -37.95
CA HIS A 123 29.87 1.28 -38.34
C HIS A 123 29.40 -0.12 -37.96
N SER A 124 30.01 -1.15 -38.55
CA SER A 124 29.77 -2.52 -38.10
C SER A 124 30.58 -2.86 -36.85
N ILE A 125 30.12 -3.84 -36.08
CA ILE A 125 30.91 -4.41 -34.98
C ILE A 125 32.27 -4.95 -35.46
N ASP A 126 32.32 -5.48 -36.69
CA ASP A 126 33.56 -6.01 -37.28
C ASP A 126 34.59 -4.90 -37.53
N ASP A 127 34.15 -3.70 -37.92
CA ASP A 127 35.03 -2.53 -38.08
C ASP A 127 35.63 -2.11 -36.74
N LEU A 128 34.83 -2.13 -35.67
CA LEU A 128 35.29 -1.82 -34.31
C LEU A 128 36.26 -2.89 -33.78
N LEU A 129 35.97 -4.18 -34.01
CA LEU A 129 36.88 -5.28 -33.66
C LEU A 129 38.24 -5.11 -34.34
N GLN A 130 38.21 -4.77 -35.62
CA GLN A 130 39.39 -4.49 -36.42
C GLN A 130 40.18 -3.26 -35.95
N LEU A 131 39.51 -2.23 -35.44
CA LEU A 131 40.15 -1.07 -34.84
C LEU A 131 40.85 -1.47 -33.53
N ILE A 132 40.11 -2.10 -32.62
CA ILE A 132 40.60 -2.53 -31.30
C ILE A 132 41.78 -3.51 -31.43
N GLN A 133 41.71 -4.45 -32.38
CA GLN A 133 42.81 -5.38 -32.65
C GLN A 133 44.09 -4.64 -33.06
N ASN A 134 43.96 -3.62 -33.91
CA ASN A 134 45.09 -2.82 -34.35
C ASN A 134 45.67 -1.98 -33.20
N CYS A 135 44.81 -1.41 -32.35
CA CYS A 135 45.23 -0.66 -31.16
C CYS A 135 46.12 -1.50 -30.23
N PHE A 136 45.66 -2.71 -29.87
CA PHE A 136 46.44 -3.61 -29.02
C PHE A 136 47.71 -4.12 -29.71
N SER A 137 47.66 -4.42 -31.01
CA SER A 137 48.82 -4.93 -31.76
C SER A 137 49.95 -3.89 -31.87
N CYS A 138 49.62 -2.60 -31.86
CA CYS A 138 50.59 -1.52 -31.92
C CYS A 138 51.10 -1.10 -30.53
N GLY A 139 50.45 -1.55 -29.46
CA GLY A 139 50.79 -1.17 -28.07
C GLY A 139 50.54 0.31 -27.75
N GLU A 140 49.87 1.05 -28.64
CA GLU A 140 49.56 2.48 -28.48
C GLU A 140 48.34 2.72 -27.58
N ILE A 141 47.56 1.67 -27.28
CA ILE A 141 46.50 1.68 -26.27
C ILE A 141 46.69 0.45 -25.37
N THR A 142 46.73 0.69 -24.05
CA THR A 142 47.00 -0.34 -23.04
C THR A 142 45.75 -0.97 -22.45
N ASP A 143 44.63 -0.25 -22.52
CA ASP A 143 43.40 -0.62 -21.85
C ASP A 143 42.16 -0.06 -22.54
N ILE A 144 41.09 -0.85 -22.49
CA ILE A 144 39.77 -0.46 -22.98
C ILE A 144 38.78 -0.56 -21.83
N LYS A 145 38.07 0.52 -21.61
CA LYS A 145 37.02 0.62 -20.61
C LYS A 145 35.69 0.25 -21.26
N MET A 146 35.08 -0.82 -20.75
CA MET A 146 33.77 -1.28 -21.18
C MET A 146 32.74 -0.97 -20.10
N THR A 147 31.76 -0.15 -20.44
CA THR A 147 30.53 -0.03 -19.66
C THR A 147 29.42 -0.77 -20.40
N PHE A 148 28.62 -1.51 -19.64
CA PHE A 148 27.54 -2.31 -20.19
C PHE A 148 26.20 -1.75 -19.66
N SER A 149 25.10 -1.88 -20.42
CA SER A 149 23.76 -1.63 -19.88
C SER A 149 22.63 -2.49 -20.49
N PHE A 150 21.62 -2.83 -19.67
CA PHE A 150 20.37 -3.47 -20.11
C PHE A 150 19.24 -2.44 -20.24
N GLY A 151 18.45 -2.52 -21.31
CA GLY A 151 17.18 -1.77 -21.42
C GLY A 151 16.10 -2.26 -20.44
N LYS A 152 15.42 -1.34 -19.74
CA LYS A 152 14.41 -1.62 -18.68
C LYS A 152 13.24 -2.53 -19.09
N LYS A 153 12.98 -2.70 -20.38
CA LYS A 153 11.88 -3.54 -20.90
C LYS A 153 12.19 -5.05 -20.90
N ASN A 154 13.45 -5.45 -20.68
CA ASN A 154 13.94 -6.67 -21.32
C ASN A 154 14.68 -7.66 -20.42
N ILE A 155 14.67 -7.52 -19.10
CA ILE A 155 15.25 -8.55 -18.24
C ILE A 155 14.26 -9.74 -18.19
N LEU A 156 14.38 -10.64 -19.18
CA LEU A 156 13.80 -12.00 -19.26
C LEU A 156 12.31 -12.13 -19.70
N SER A 157 11.84 -11.22 -20.56
CA SER A 157 10.41 -11.02 -20.87
C SER A 157 9.60 -12.17 -21.55
N PRO A 158 10.11 -13.08 -22.42
CA PRO A 158 9.16 -13.92 -23.19
C PRO A 158 8.61 -15.17 -22.48
N GLN A 159 9.34 -15.78 -21.53
CA GLN A 159 8.88 -17.03 -20.87
C GLN A 159 8.30 -16.82 -19.47
N ILE A 160 8.59 -15.67 -18.85
CA ILE A 160 8.13 -15.32 -17.50
C ILE A 160 6.66 -14.88 -17.52
N TYR A 161 6.21 -14.24 -18.61
CA TYR A 161 4.90 -13.58 -18.70
C TYR A 161 3.70 -14.54 -18.81
N ASP A 162 3.85 -15.74 -19.38
CA ASP A 162 2.73 -16.69 -19.46
C ASP A 162 2.27 -17.18 -18.07
N VAL A 163 3.15 -17.09 -17.05
CA VAL A 163 2.89 -17.57 -15.68
C VAL A 163 2.64 -16.40 -14.72
N ILE A 164 3.21 -15.22 -14.96
CA ILE A 164 3.23 -14.10 -14.01
C ILE A 164 2.48 -12.88 -14.55
N SER A 165 1.40 -12.50 -13.87
CA SER A 165 0.56 -11.34 -14.23
C SER A 165 1.29 -9.99 -14.12
N ASP A 166 1.05 -9.09 -15.08
CA ASP A 166 1.56 -7.71 -15.20
C ASP A 166 1.42 -6.85 -13.94
N ASN A 167 0.45 -7.20 -13.08
CA ASN A 167 0.15 -6.52 -11.83
C ASN A 167 1.14 -6.86 -10.70
N ILE A 168 2.21 -7.60 -10.95
CA ILE A 168 3.31 -7.87 -10.00
C ILE A 168 4.56 -7.06 -10.37
N ASN A 169 5.23 -6.49 -9.37
CA ASN A 169 6.55 -5.88 -9.53
C ASN A 169 7.60 -6.99 -9.51
N ILE A 170 8.38 -7.14 -10.58
CA ILE A 170 9.39 -8.20 -10.66
C ILE A 170 10.76 -7.53 -10.51
N LEU A 171 11.52 -7.97 -9.51
CA LEU A 171 12.90 -7.55 -9.26
C LEU A 171 13.81 -8.75 -9.44
N ILE A 172 14.92 -8.56 -10.14
CA ILE A 172 15.83 -9.66 -10.47
C ILE A 172 17.22 -9.31 -9.97
N PHE A 173 17.79 -10.19 -9.16
CA PHE A 173 19.12 -10.06 -8.59
C PHE A 173 19.98 -11.24 -9.00
N LEU A 174 21.20 -10.94 -9.44
CA LEU A 174 22.13 -11.93 -9.99
C LEU A 174 23.03 -12.56 -8.90
N SER A 175 22.82 -12.17 -7.64
CA SER A 175 23.37 -12.85 -6.47
C SER A 175 22.59 -12.44 -5.22
N TYR A 176 22.59 -13.30 -4.21
CA TYR A 176 22.05 -12.95 -2.89
C TYR A 176 22.82 -11.78 -2.23
N LYS A 177 24.13 -11.66 -2.50
CA LYS A 177 24.94 -10.52 -2.01
C LYS A 177 24.42 -9.19 -2.55
N ASN A 178 24.11 -9.12 -3.84
CA ASN A 178 23.63 -7.90 -4.50
C ASN A 178 22.25 -7.49 -3.96
N PHE A 179 21.35 -8.47 -3.79
CA PHE A 179 20.07 -8.24 -3.14
C PHE A 179 20.26 -7.67 -1.71
N ARG A 180 21.15 -8.28 -0.93
CA ARG A 180 21.45 -7.84 0.44
C ARG A 180 21.98 -6.40 0.48
N GLU A 181 22.89 -6.05 -0.42
CA GLU A 181 23.42 -4.69 -0.51
C GLU A 181 22.37 -3.69 -0.98
N TYR A 182 21.53 -4.07 -1.95
CA TYR A 182 20.42 -3.25 -2.44
C TYR A 182 19.46 -2.91 -1.31
N ILE A 183 18.96 -3.91 -0.56
CA ILE A 183 18.05 -3.68 0.57
C ILE A 183 18.70 -2.82 1.66
N LYS A 184 20.01 -2.96 1.90
CA LYS A 184 20.74 -2.12 2.86
C LYS A 184 20.94 -0.68 2.41
N LYS A 185 21.04 -0.43 1.10
CA LYS A 185 21.23 0.90 0.52
C LYS A 185 19.91 1.64 0.28
N ILE A 186 18.80 0.93 0.13
CA ILE A 186 17.49 1.57 -0.02
C ILE A 186 17.14 2.33 1.25
N SER A 187 16.80 3.60 1.07
CA SER A 187 16.21 4.41 2.11
C SER A 187 14.85 3.86 2.55
N LEU A 188 14.58 3.83 3.85
CA LEU A 188 13.26 3.44 4.39
C LEU A 188 12.10 4.30 3.83
N PHE A 189 12.41 5.52 3.39
CA PHE A 189 11.47 6.43 2.74
C PHE A 189 11.10 6.01 1.30
N GLU A 190 12.00 5.29 0.63
CA GLU A 190 11.86 4.86 -0.77
C GLU A 190 11.42 3.40 -0.89
N LEU A 191 11.48 2.65 0.20
CA LEU A 191 11.23 1.21 0.25
C LEU A 191 9.88 0.80 -0.38
N LYS A 192 8.80 1.52 -0.08
CA LYS A 192 7.48 1.27 -0.66
C LYS A 192 7.49 1.46 -2.18
N ALA A 193 8.10 2.55 -2.65
CA ALA A 193 8.19 2.85 -4.07
C ALA A 193 9.05 1.82 -4.81
N ALA A 194 10.19 1.44 -4.23
CA ALA A 194 11.12 0.46 -4.79
C ALA A 194 10.51 -0.95 -4.86
N LEU A 195 9.90 -1.42 -3.77
CA LEU A 195 9.46 -2.81 -3.68
C LEU A 195 8.05 -3.01 -4.26
N LEU A 196 7.07 -2.15 -3.94
CA LEU A 196 5.68 -2.35 -4.38
C LEU A 196 5.31 -1.56 -5.64
N SER A 197 5.92 -0.41 -5.93
CA SER A 197 5.75 0.37 -7.18
C SER A 197 4.30 0.46 -7.70
N ASN A 198 3.32 0.72 -6.82
CA ASN A 198 1.87 0.75 -7.12
C ASN A 198 1.30 -0.52 -7.75
N LYS A 199 1.96 -1.67 -7.61
CA LYS A 199 1.51 -2.98 -8.09
C LYS A 199 0.90 -3.79 -6.94
N ASN A 200 0.29 -4.93 -7.27
CA ASN A 200 -0.40 -5.79 -6.31
C ASN A 200 0.53 -6.68 -5.50
N GLY A 201 1.84 -6.65 -5.75
CA GLY A 201 2.83 -7.42 -5.01
C GLY A 201 4.19 -7.36 -5.68
N THR A 202 5.17 -7.98 -5.05
CA THR A 202 6.56 -8.01 -5.48
C THR A 202 7.04 -9.44 -5.59
N LEU A 203 7.64 -9.79 -6.71
CA LEU A 203 8.36 -11.04 -6.93
C LEU A 203 9.84 -10.71 -7.10
N VAL A 204 10.67 -11.21 -6.21
CA VAL A 204 12.12 -11.07 -6.23
C VAL A 204 12.73 -12.40 -6.69
N LEU A 205 13.47 -12.37 -7.79
CA LEU A 205 14.14 -13.53 -8.35
C LEU A 205 15.64 -13.37 -8.11
N ILE A 206 16.26 -14.32 -7.41
CA ILE A 206 17.66 -14.21 -6.99
C ILE A 206 18.44 -15.43 -7.46
N GLN A 207 19.59 -15.23 -8.10
CA GLN A 207 20.53 -16.31 -8.36
C GLN A 207 21.21 -16.74 -7.04
N GLU A 208 21.21 -18.05 -6.75
CA GLU A 208 21.78 -18.64 -5.52
C GLU A 208 21.19 -18.08 -4.22
N VAL A 209 19.86 -18.14 -4.09
CA VAL A 209 19.21 -17.75 -2.83
C VAL A 209 19.39 -18.84 -1.77
N PRO A 210 19.67 -18.49 -0.48
CA PRO A 210 19.80 -19.48 0.58
C PRO A 210 18.52 -20.31 0.78
N SER A 211 17.37 -19.67 0.65
CA SER A 211 16.05 -20.28 0.79
C SER A 211 14.98 -19.43 0.13
N ASN A 212 14.00 -20.08 -0.50
CA ASN A 212 12.80 -19.41 -0.98
C ASN A 212 11.96 -18.91 0.20
N CYS A 213 11.42 -17.69 0.12
CA CYS A 213 10.50 -17.16 1.12
C CYS A 213 9.37 -16.40 0.44
N PHE A 214 8.15 -16.55 0.94
CA PHE A 214 7.01 -15.86 0.37
C PHE A 214 5.93 -15.58 1.40
N GLY A 215 5.18 -14.52 1.14
CA GLY A 215 3.97 -14.09 1.81
C GLY A 215 2.92 -13.64 0.79
N ASP A 216 1.92 -12.89 1.23
CA ASP A 216 0.75 -12.56 0.38
C ASP A 216 1.09 -11.58 -0.75
N TYR A 217 2.06 -10.69 -0.52
CA TYR A 217 2.42 -9.59 -1.42
C TYR A 217 3.91 -9.51 -1.74
N PHE A 218 4.72 -10.39 -1.16
CA PHE A 218 6.16 -10.44 -1.39
C PHE A 218 6.58 -11.89 -1.53
N GLY A 219 7.26 -12.22 -2.61
CA GLY A 219 7.85 -13.53 -2.86
C GLY A 219 9.29 -13.37 -3.28
N MET A 220 10.16 -14.23 -2.77
CA MET A 220 11.57 -14.28 -3.12
C MET A 220 11.94 -15.72 -3.43
N PHE A 221 12.39 -15.94 -4.66
CA PHE A 221 12.62 -17.27 -5.23
C PHE A 221 13.96 -17.33 -5.93
N GLU A 222 14.49 -18.54 -6.07
CA GLU A 222 15.66 -18.77 -6.90
C GLU A 222 15.32 -18.48 -8.37
N LEU A 223 16.23 -17.82 -9.09
CA LEU A 223 15.98 -17.47 -10.48
C LEU A 223 15.67 -18.69 -11.36
N LYS A 224 16.29 -19.85 -11.07
CA LYS A 224 16.04 -21.11 -11.77
C LYS A 224 14.60 -21.61 -11.64
N ASP A 225 13.94 -21.31 -10.53
CA ASP A 225 12.60 -21.81 -10.19
C ASP A 225 11.53 -21.35 -11.19
N VAL A 226 11.76 -20.20 -11.80
CA VAL A 226 10.91 -19.63 -12.86
C VAL A 226 10.95 -20.48 -14.12
N PHE A 227 12.12 -20.99 -14.47
CA PHE A 227 12.35 -21.76 -15.70
C PHE A 227 12.02 -23.24 -15.52
N THR A 228 12.07 -23.75 -14.29
CA THR A 228 11.70 -25.14 -13.97
C THR A 228 10.21 -25.31 -13.63
N ASN A 229 9.43 -24.22 -13.67
CA ASN A 229 8.02 -24.18 -13.27
C ASN A 229 7.83 -24.74 -11.85
N ASP A 230 8.59 -24.18 -10.91
CA ASP A 230 8.59 -24.64 -9.52
C ASP A 230 7.19 -24.52 -8.89
N LYS A 231 6.80 -25.56 -8.14
CA LYS A 231 5.47 -25.63 -7.52
C LYS A 231 5.25 -24.52 -6.49
N THR A 232 6.29 -24.10 -5.79
CA THR A 232 6.26 -23.07 -4.74
C THR A 232 6.04 -21.70 -5.36
N LEU A 233 6.70 -21.41 -6.49
CA LEU A 233 6.45 -20.19 -7.26
C LEU A 233 5.01 -20.15 -7.77
N VAL A 234 4.53 -21.26 -8.36
CA VAL A 234 3.15 -21.36 -8.84
C VAL A 234 2.13 -21.19 -7.70
N GLU A 235 2.43 -21.75 -6.53
CA GLU A 235 1.61 -21.60 -5.34
C GLU A 235 1.55 -20.15 -4.86
N PHE A 236 2.68 -19.44 -4.79
CA PHE A 236 2.70 -18.01 -4.49
C PHE A 236 1.86 -17.21 -5.48
N LEU A 237 2.02 -17.47 -6.78
CA LEU A 237 1.28 -16.73 -7.82
C LEU A 237 -0.22 -16.98 -7.78
N LYS A 238 -0.67 -18.13 -7.25
CA LYS A 238 -2.09 -18.45 -7.00
C LYS A 238 -2.62 -17.86 -5.70
N ASN A 239 -1.81 -17.90 -4.64
CA ASN A 239 -2.23 -17.49 -3.29
C ASN A 239 -2.07 -15.99 -3.04
N LYS A 240 -1.38 -15.27 -3.93
CA LYS A 240 -1.27 -13.82 -3.85
C LYS A 240 -2.64 -13.15 -3.81
N LYS A 241 -2.73 -12.05 -3.07
CA LYS A 241 -3.95 -11.25 -2.97
C LYS A 241 -3.90 -10.07 -3.94
N ASN A 242 -5.03 -9.74 -4.55
CA ASN A 242 -5.12 -8.72 -5.61
C ASN A 242 -5.73 -7.38 -5.14
N ASP A 243 -5.71 -7.11 -3.84
CA ASP A 243 -6.48 -6.04 -3.20
C ASP A 243 -5.64 -5.04 -2.39
N ILE A 244 -4.30 -5.15 -2.41
CA ILE A 244 -3.40 -4.29 -1.64
C ILE A 244 -3.70 -2.80 -1.83
N LYS A 245 -4.10 -2.39 -3.04
CA LYS A 245 -4.48 -1.02 -3.37
C LYS A 245 -5.73 -0.57 -2.61
N ASN A 246 -6.76 -1.42 -2.56
CA ASN A 246 -8.00 -1.12 -1.85
C ASN A 246 -7.74 -1.05 -0.35
N HIS A 247 -6.90 -1.93 0.18
CA HIS A 247 -6.55 -1.90 1.59
C HIS A 247 -5.66 -0.70 1.97
N ILE A 248 -4.65 -0.37 1.16
CA ILE A 248 -3.87 0.87 1.36
C ILE A 248 -4.81 2.07 1.32
N LYS A 249 -5.80 2.08 0.42
CA LYS A 249 -6.82 3.14 0.37
C LYS A 249 -7.68 3.19 1.64
N GLN A 250 -8.19 2.06 2.12
CA GLN A 250 -8.95 2.00 3.38
C GLN A 250 -8.11 2.46 4.57
N VAL A 251 -6.86 1.98 4.66
CA VAL A 251 -5.92 2.40 5.70
C VAL A 251 -5.66 3.90 5.62
N THR A 252 -5.52 4.46 4.41
CA THR A 252 -5.33 5.91 4.19
C THR A 252 -6.48 6.76 4.72
N GLU A 253 -7.70 6.22 4.75
CA GLU A 253 -8.85 6.93 5.33
C GLU A 253 -8.77 6.98 6.86
N THR A 254 -8.09 6.01 7.49
CA THR A 254 -7.97 5.88 8.95
C THR A 254 -6.66 6.43 9.53
N ILE A 255 -5.53 6.30 8.82
CA ILE A 255 -4.23 6.84 9.24
C ILE A 255 -4.00 8.22 8.63
N SER A 256 -3.27 9.09 9.34
CA SER A 256 -2.97 10.44 8.84
C SER A 256 -2.35 10.39 7.44
N ALA A 257 -2.81 11.23 6.51
CA ALA A 257 -2.42 11.19 5.08
C ALA A 257 -0.89 11.29 4.85
N THR A 258 -0.14 11.91 5.77
CA THR A 258 1.34 11.97 5.76
C THR A 258 2.01 10.60 5.92
N ASN A 259 1.32 9.59 6.44
CA ASN A 259 1.86 8.26 6.72
C ASN A 259 1.77 7.32 5.51
N VAL A 260 0.95 7.66 4.52
CA VAL A 260 0.57 6.79 3.39
C VAL A 260 1.73 6.50 2.46
N ASN A 261 2.64 7.47 2.28
CA ASN A 261 3.79 7.33 1.38
C ASN A 261 4.78 6.26 1.87
N PHE A 262 4.79 5.98 3.17
CA PHE A 262 5.73 5.04 3.79
C PHE A 262 5.09 3.69 4.13
N PHE A 263 3.76 3.65 4.26
CA PHE A 263 3.01 2.49 4.74
C PHE A 263 3.13 1.25 3.83
N LEU A 264 3.63 0.17 4.40
CA LEU A 264 3.60 -1.21 3.92
C LEU A 264 2.66 -2.02 4.81
N PRO A 265 1.62 -2.66 4.25
CA PRO A 265 0.66 -3.38 5.06
C PRO A 265 1.30 -4.61 5.73
N PRO A 266 0.83 -5.06 6.91
CA PRO A 266 1.47 -6.13 7.67
C PRO A 266 1.65 -7.42 6.86
N GLN A 267 0.76 -7.69 5.91
CA GLN A 267 0.80 -8.88 5.06
C GLN A 267 1.98 -8.90 4.09
N PHE A 268 2.56 -7.74 3.77
CA PHE A 268 3.84 -7.65 3.05
C PHE A 268 4.94 -8.42 3.80
N PHE A 269 4.89 -8.41 5.14
CA PHE A 269 5.87 -9.04 6.02
C PHE A 269 5.52 -10.49 6.41
N ASN A 270 4.49 -11.12 5.80
CA ASN A 270 4.08 -12.49 6.14
C ASN A 270 5.19 -13.53 5.96
N PHE A 271 6.13 -13.29 5.05
CA PHE A 271 7.27 -14.17 4.82
C PHE A 271 8.18 -14.32 6.06
N ILE A 272 8.10 -13.39 7.03
CA ILE A 272 8.83 -13.48 8.30
C ILE A 272 8.34 -14.69 9.14
N LYS A 273 7.06 -15.09 9.03
CA LYS A 273 6.50 -16.24 9.77
C LYS A 273 6.78 -17.59 9.13
N ASN A 274 6.98 -17.62 7.81
CA ASN A 274 7.11 -18.84 7.04
C ASN A 274 8.55 -19.40 7.01
N SER A 275 9.52 -18.73 7.63
CA SER A 275 10.90 -19.23 7.71
C SER A 275 10.99 -20.40 8.70
N GLN A 276 10.79 -21.62 8.21
CA GLN A 276 11.09 -22.86 8.96
C GLN A 276 12.61 -23.09 9.10
N SER A 277 13.44 -22.34 8.35
CA SER A 277 14.90 -22.39 8.45
C SER A 277 15.40 -21.39 9.50
N ASN A 278 16.35 -21.84 10.32
CA ASN A 278 17.22 -21.00 11.16
C ASN A 278 18.12 -20.03 10.36
N ASP A 279 17.81 -19.76 9.08
CA ASP A 279 18.55 -18.83 8.25
C ASP A 279 18.15 -17.39 8.58
N ASN A 280 18.79 -16.90 9.63
CA ASN A 280 18.74 -15.54 10.15
C ASN A 280 19.13 -14.43 9.13
N SER A 281 19.29 -14.72 7.83
CA SER A 281 19.89 -13.76 6.88
C SER A 281 18.89 -12.90 6.11
N ILE A 282 17.69 -13.38 5.78
CA ILE A 282 16.78 -12.69 4.85
C ILE A 282 15.75 -11.85 5.60
N ALA A 283 15.02 -12.46 6.54
CA ALA A 283 14.01 -11.75 7.33
C ALA A 283 14.61 -10.56 8.09
N SER A 284 15.86 -10.72 8.57
CA SER A 284 16.59 -9.67 9.28
C SER A 284 16.87 -8.42 8.44
N LEU A 285 16.90 -8.52 7.10
CA LEU A 285 17.02 -7.37 6.21
C LEU A 285 15.78 -6.46 6.25
N PHE A 286 14.63 -7.00 6.67
CA PHE A 286 13.36 -6.29 6.70
C PHE A 286 12.89 -5.90 8.11
N TYR A 287 13.63 -6.26 9.17
CA TYR A 287 13.32 -5.79 10.54
C TYR A 287 13.34 -4.27 10.67
N PRO A 288 14.31 -3.54 10.06
CA PRO A 288 14.30 -2.08 10.08
C PRO A 288 13.02 -1.51 9.45
N ALA A 289 12.62 -2.09 8.32
CA ALA A 289 11.42 -1.70 7.58
C ALA A 289 10.13 -1.95 8.36
N LEU A 290 10.02 -3.11 9.02
CA LEU A 290 8.87 -3.46 9.85
C LEU A 290 8.70 -2.47 11.00
N LEU A 291 9.80 -2.17 11.72
CA LEU A 291 9.81 -1.24 12.85
C LEU A 291 9.44 0.19 12.44
N PHE A 292 10.05 0.67 11.35
CA PHE A 292 9.75 1.98 10.79
C PHE A 292 8.27 2.10 10.39
N ASN A 293 7.74 1.08 9.70
CA ASN A 293 6.33 1.04 9.30
C ASN A 293 5.39 1.00 10.49
N LEU A 294 5.72 0.21 11.52
CA LEU A 294 4.94 0.14 12.75
C LEU A 294 4.81 1.52 13.39
N PHE A 295 5.93 2.23 13.60
CA PHE A 295 5.92 3.52 14.28
C PHE A 295 5.16 4.59 13.50
N ILE A 296 5.37 4.65 12.19
CA ILE A 296 4.62 5.57 11.34
C ILE A 296 3.14 5.25 11.35
N SER A 297 2.76 3.97 11.31
CA SER A 297 1.35 3.55 11.30
C SER A 297 0.58 3.99 12.56
N PHE A 298 1.24 4.05 13.72
CA PHE A 298 0.62 4.50 14.97
C PHE A 298 0.79 5.99 15.27
N SER A 299 1.61 6.71 14.49
CA SER A 299 1.80 8.14 14.65
C SER A 299 0.52 8.91 14.29
N SER A 300 0.07 9.77 15.20
CA SER A 300 -0.98 10.76 14.91
C SER A 300 -0.43 11.91 14.06
N PHE A 301 0.83 12.30 14.30
CA PHE A 301 1.52 13.35 13.55
C PHE A 301 2.92 12.90 13.16
N VAL A 302 3.29 13.22 11.92
CA VAL A 302 4.62 12.98 11.36
C VAL A 302 5.11 14.30 10.76
N GLU A 303 6.14 14.85 11.38
CA GLU A 303 6.76 16.11 10.97
C GLU A 303 8.16 15.81 10.43
N GLN A 304 8.42 16.19 9.17
CA GLN A 304 9.76 16.07 8.60
C GLN A 304 10.56 17.33 8.96
N VAL A 305 11.59 17.17 9.79
CA VAL A 305 12.30 18.32 10.38
C VAL A 305 13.45 18.78 9.46
N LYS A 306 14.32 17.86 9.00
CA LYS A 306 15.41 18.02 8.00
C LYS A 306 15.84 16.65 7.44
N ASN A 307 16.51 16.62 6.27
CA ASN A 307 17.03 15.43 5.54
C ASN A 307 17.04 14.12 6.36
N ASN A 308 16.15 13.19 6.00
CA ASN A 308 16.03 11.84 6.57
C ASN A 308 15.67 11.75 8.06
N CYS A 309 15.20 12.85 8.67
CA CYS A 309 14.73 12.89 10.06
C CYS A 309 13.23 13.14 10.17
N LEU A 310 12.54 12.21 10.82
CA LEU A 310 11.13 12.31 11.18
C LEU A 310 10.96 12.55 12.67
N LYS A 311 10.01 13.42 12.99
CA LYS A 311 9.47 13.59 14.32
C LYS A 311 8.10 12.94 14.36
N LEU A 312 7.99 11.87 15.14
CA LEU A 312 6.80 11.05 15.28
C LEU A 312 6.11 11.34 16.62
N THR A 313 4.81 11.57 16.58
CA THR A 313 4.01 11.80 17.78
C THR A 313 2.78 10.89 17.79
N ILE A 314 2.61 10.12 18.85
CA ILE A 314 1.35 9.41 19.13
C ILE A 314 0.58 10.25 20.14
N ASP A 315 -0.62 10.65 19.73
CA ASP A 315 -1.57 11.31 20.62
C ASP A 315 -2.53 10.27 21.19
N GLY A 316 -2.38 9.97 22.48
CA GLY A 316 -3.17 8.99 23.23
C GLY A 316 -3.67 9.56 24.56
N ARG A 317 -3.52 8.82 25.66
CA ARG A 317 -3.72 9.40 27.02
C ARG A 317 -2.59 10.35 27.42
N ARG A 318 -1.40 10.08 26.90
CA ARG A 318 -0.20 10.90 27.01
C ARG A 318 0.42 11.01 25.63
N ILE A 319 1.23 12.05 25.46
CA ILE A 319 1.99 12.23 24.22
C ILE A 319 3.21 11.31 24.28
N VAL A 320 3.29 10.39 23.31
CA VAL A 320 4.51 9.61 23.04
C VAL A 320 5.24 10.29 21.90
N PHE A 321 6.54 10.49 22.08
CA PHE A 321 7.36 11.25 21.14
C PHE A 321 8.65 10.48 20.86
N SER A 322 9.00 10.36 19.58
CA SER A 322 10.39 10.09 19.21
C SER A 322 10.81 10.77 17.93
N ARG A 323 12.12 10.93 17.79
CA ARG A 323 12.79 11.30 16.56
C ARG A 323 13.39 10.06 15.91
N ILE A 324 13.02 9.80 14.66
CA ILE A 324 13.66 8.78 13.82
C ILE A 324 14.58 9.47 12.84
N GLU A 325 15.83 9.03 12.76
CA GLU A 325 16.83 9.53 11.80
C GLU A 325 17.42 8.34 11.04
N VAL A 326 17.26 8.33 9.71
CA VAL A 326 17.95 7.34 8.85
C VAL A 326 19.37 7.84 8.60
N ILE A 327 20.36 6.99 8.86
CA ILE A 327 21.77 7.33 8.68
C ILE A 327 22.07 7.28 7.18
N THR A 328 22.44 8.42 6.59
CA THR A 328 22.66 8.52 5.13
C THR A 328 23.77 7.61 4.61
N ASP A 329 24.82 7.41 5.41
CA ASP A 329 25.98 6.61 5.00
C ASP A 329 25.76 5.09 5.18
N ASP A 330 24.76 4.70 5.97
CA ASP A 330 24.32 3.32 6.15
C ASP A 330 22.79 3.28 6.38
N PRO A 331 21.98 3.28 5.29
CA PRO A 331 20.52 3.36 5.36
C PRO A 331 19.87 2.17 6.08
N SER A 332 20.62 1.09 6.29
CA SER A 332 20.20 -0.07 7.07
C SER A 332 20.22 0.19 8.58
N GLN A 333 20.87 1.27 9.02
CA GLN A 333 20.87 1.75 10.39
C GLN A 333 20.01 3.01 10.53
N PHE A 334 19.24 3.06 11.61
CA PHE A 334 18.54 4.27 12.00
C PHE A 334 18.66 4.51 13.49
N LYS A 335 18.55 5.79 13.85
CA LYS A 335 18.53 6.24 15.23
C LYS A 335 17.11 6.49 15.68
N ILE A 336 16.78 6.06 16.88
CA ILE A 336 15.58 6.50 17.61
C ILE A 336 16.06 7.33 18.79
N ASP A 337 15.62 8.58 18.88
CA ASP A 337 15.96 9.49 19.98
C ASP A 337 17.48 9.66 20.22
N GLY A 338 18.26 9.53 19.14
CA GLY A 338 19.72 9.67 19.16
C GLY A 338 20.49 8.37 19.38
N GLU A 339 19.80 7.25 19.65
CA GLU A 339 20.41 5.92 19.83
C GLU A 339 20.32 5.10 18.55
N ILE A 340 21.45 4.56 18.08
CA ILE A 340 21.48 3.62 16.96
C ILE A 340 20.85 2.30 17.40
N ILE A 341 19.86 1.84 16.64
CA ILE A 341 19.15 0.60 16.95
C ILE A 341 19.91 -0.60 16.41
N ASP A 342 20.32 -1.48 17.34
CA ASP A 342 20.83 -2.79 17.01
C ASP A 342 19.67 -3.80 16.97
N PHE A 343 19.19 -4.11 15.76
CA PHE A 343 18.06 -5.02 15.54
C PHE A 343 18.30 -6.43 16.06
N THR A 344 19.56 -6.85 16.25
CA THR A 344 19.86 -8.18 16.79
C THR A 344 19.40 -8.31 18.25
N ARG A 345 19.39 -7.20 19.01
CA ARG A 345 18.93 -7.14 20.41
C ARG A 345 17.42 -7.22 20.55
N TYR A 346 16.69 -6.98 19.46
CA TYR A 346 15.23 -6.97 19.44
C TYR A 346 14.62 -8.19 18.73
N SER A 347 15.44 -9.20 18.42
CA SER A 347 15.03 -10.40 17.68
C SER A 347 13.84 -11.12 18.33
N ASP A 348 13.84 -11.25 19.66
CA ASP A 348 12.73 -11.84 20.43
C ASP A 348 11.44 -11.00 20.36
N GLN A 349 11.58 -9.68 20.21
CA GLN A 349 10.46 -8.73 20.12
C GLN A 349 9.90 -8.64 18.70
N ILE A 350 10.64 -9.02 17.65
CA ILE A 350 10.20 -8.93 16.25
C ILE A 350 8.90 -9.70 16.00
N ASP A 351 8.76 -10.92 16.51
CA ASP A 351 7.51 -11.69 16.34
C ASP A 351 6.33 -11.04 17.08
N GLY A 352 6.60 -10.49 18.27
CA GLY A 352 5.62 -9.70 19.04
C GLY A 352 5.17 -8.43 18.29
N LEU A 353 6.11 -7.74 17.65
CA LEU A 353 5.87 -6.54 16.85
C LEU A 353 5.05 -6.85 15.60
N TYR A 354 5.45 -7.87 14.84
CA TYR A 354 4.69 -8.31 13.68
C TYR A 354 3.29 -8.77 14.09
N THR A 355 3.16 -9.55 15.16
CA THR A 355 1.86 -10.03 15.66
C THR A 355 0.98 -8.87 16.10
N PHE A 356 1.52 -7.87 16.81
CA PHE A 356 0.80 -6.66 17.16
C PHE A 356 0.36 -5.89 15.91
N TYR A 357 1.26 -5.68 14.95
CA TYR A 357 0.98 -4.97 13.70
C TYR A 357 -0.13 -5.65 12.90
N SER A 358 -0.02 -6.97 12.72
CA SER A 358 -0.98 -7.80 12.02
C SER A 358 -2.35 -7.85 12.72
N ARG A 359 -2.41 -7.87 14.05
CA ARG A 359 -3.70 -7.85 14.78
C ARG A 359 -4.45 -6.55 14.65
N VAL A 360 -3.73 -5.43 14.64
CA VAL A 360 -4.35 -4.09 14.59
C VAL A 360 -4.83 -3.76 13.17
N PHE A 361 -3.98 -3.98 12.17
CA PHE A 361 -4.30 -3.67 10.77
C PHE A 361 -4.91 -4.86 10.00
N GLY A 362 -5.05 -6.03 10.65
CA GLY A 362 -5.81 -7.19 10.20
C GLY A 362 -5.13 -8.05 9.13
N ALA A 363 -5.79 -9.15 8.75
CA ALA A 363 -5.66 -9.80 7.44
C ALA A 363 -6.73 -9.20 6.52
N MET A 364 -6.39 -8.84 5.28
CA MET A 364 -7.28 -8.10 4.36
C MET A 364 -8.65 -8.78 4.11
N ASP A 365 -8.72 -10.09 4.35
CA ASP A 365 -9.79 -11.01 3.95
C ASP A 365 -11.07 -10.83 4.77
N THR A 366 -11.02 -10.13 5.92
CA THR A 366 -12.20 -9.84 6.73
C THR A 366 -12.83 -8.49 6.43
N GLY A 367 -12.16 -7.61 5.66
CA GLY A 367 -12.66 -6.25 5.38
C GLY A 367 -12.80 -5.32 6.59
N GLU A 368 -12.37 -5.76 7.78
CA GLU A 368 -12.50 -5.04 9.04
C GLU A 368 -11.18 -4.35 9.42
N LEU A 369 -10.81 -3.33 8.66
CA LEU A 369 -10.02 -2.27 9.28
C LEU A 369 -10.93 -1.64 10.35
N ASP A 370 -10.59 -1.85 11.62
CA ASP A 370 -11.39 -1.37 12.74
C ASP A 370 -10.64 -0.22 13.41
N ASP A 371 -11.12 1.00 13.18
CA ASP A 371 -10.59 2.23 13.77
C ASP A 371 -10.47 2.13 15.30
N THR A 372 -11.34 1.35 15.94
CA THR A 372 -11.31 1.08 17.38
C THR A 372 -10.01 0.41 17.79
N LYS A 373 -9.51 -0.56 17.02
CA LYS A 373 -8.24 -1.26 17.31
C LYS A 373 -7.08 -0.27 17.29
N ILE A 374 -7.03 0.61 16.29
CA ILE A 374 -5.98 1.62 16.15
C ILE A 374 -6.08 2.63 17.30
N PHE A 375 -7.28 3.12 17.60
CA PHE A 375 -7.51 4.06 18.70
C PHE A 375 -7.08 3.49 20.07
N LEU A 376 -7.52 2.26 20.39
CA LEU A 376 -7.15 1.59 21.63
C LEU A 376 -5.65 1.29 21.67
N SER A 377 -5.05 0.90 20.55
CA SER A 377 -3.60 0.69 20.45
C SER A 377 -2.83 1.97 20.80
N LYS A 378 -3.19 3.12 20.21
CA LYS A 378 -2.54 4.41 20.54
C LYS A 378 -2.68 4.76 22.03
N LYS A 379 -3.87 4.53 22.59
CA LYS A 379 -4.15 4.72 24.02
C LYS A 379 -3.27 3.83 24.89
N ILE A 380 -3.20 2.53 24.61
CA ILE A 380 -2.39 1.58 25.40
C ILE A 380 -0.89 1.86 25.22
N ILE A 381 -0.40 2.09 24.00
CA ILE A 381 1.00 2.50 23.76
C ILE A 381 1.36 3.69 24.65
N SER A 382 0.50 4.71 24.72
CA SER A 382 0.74 5.91 25.57
C SER A 382 0.70 5.69 27.09
N ILE A 383 0.19 4.54 27.55
CA ILE A 383 0.21 4.17 28.97
C ILE A 383 1.56 3.54 29.32
N TYR A 384 2.06 2.65 28.46
CA TYR A 384 3.26 1.85 28.69
C TYR A 384 4.54 2.53 28.21
N SER A 385 4.43 3.51 27.31
CA SER A 385 5.58 4.06 26.59
C SER A 385 5.61 5.59 26.67
N ARG A 386 6.81 6.18 26.80
CA ARG A 386 7.04 7.62 26.62
C ARG A 386 7.81 7.90 25.34
N THR A 387 8.65 6.94 24.94
CA THR A 387 9.39 6.90 23.68
C THR A 387 8.99 5.67 22.87
N TYR A 388 9.35 5.64 21.60
CA TYR A 388 9.19 4.46 20.76
C TYR A 388 10.14 3.31 21.15
N LEU A 389 11.25 3.59 21.83
CA LEU A 389 12.10 2.56 22.44
C LEU A 389 11.39 1.85 23.59
N ASP A 390 10.70 2.58 24.46
CA ASP A 390 9.87 1.99 25.52
C ASP A 390 8.78 1.09 24.93
N PHE A 391 8.19 1.51 23.80
CA PHE A 391 7.19 0.71 23.09
C PHE A 391 7.77 -0.64 22.64
N LEU A 392 9.01 -0.68 22.13
CA LEU A 392 9.67 -1.94 21.78
C LEU A 392 9.91 -2.82 23.02
N GLY A 393 10.36 -2.22 24.12
CA GLY A 393 10.60 -2.93 25.38
C GLY A 393 9.34 -3.55 25.98
N HIS A 394 8.17 -2.95 25.75
CA HIS A 394 6.88 -3.37 26.32
C HIS A 394 5.91 -3.96 25.29
N ILE A 395 6.37 -4.39 24.11
CA ILE A 395 5.48 -4.82 23.02
C ILE A 395 4.54 -5.98 23.43
N SER A 396 5.01 -6.92 24.25
CA SER A 396 4.18 -8.04 24.73
C SER A 396 3.02 -7.55 25.59
N ASP A 397 3.31 -6.73 26.60
CA ASP A 397 2.32 -6.16 27.51
C ASP A 397 1.31 -5.28 26.75
N ILE A 398 1.80 -4.50 25.79
CA ILE A 398 0.98 -3.62 24.95
C ILE A 398 0.06 -4.44 24.06
N ASN A 399 0.54 -5.53 23.46
CA ASN A 399 -0.26 -6.41 22.62
C ASN A 399 -1.38 -7.08 23.44
N GLU A 400 -1.05 -7.66 24.60
CA GLU A 400 -2.03 -8.29 25.49
C GLU A 400 -3.06 -7.29 26.02
N SER A 401 -2.60 -6.12 26.47
CA SER A 401 -3.46 -5.07 27.03
C SER A 401 -4.38 -4.46 25.96
N THR A 402 -3.87 -4.22 24.76
CA THR A 402 -4.67 -3.72 23.63
C THR A 402 -5.77 -4.72 23.28
N TRP A 403 -5.44 -6.01 23.25
CA TRP A 403 -6.43 -7.04 22.92
C TRP A 403 -7.45 -7.26 24.03
N SER A 404 -7.03 -7.17 25.29
CA SER A 404 -7.94 -7.21 26.44
C SER A 404 -8.89 -6.01 26.44
N ASP A 405 -8.38 -4.79 26.24
CA ASP A 405 -9.21 -3.57 26.20
C ASP A 405 -10.15 -3.59 24.98
N TYR A 406 -9.68 -4.10 23.84
CA TYR A 406 -10.50 -4.29 22.65
C TYR A 406 -11.64 -5.29 22.88
N LYS A 407 -11.34 -6.46 23.45
CA LYS A 407 -12.36 -7.44 23.83
C LYS A 407 -13.37 -6.83 24.78
N PHE A 408 -12.92 -6.15 25.83
CA PHE A 408 -13.79 -5.49 26.80
C PHE A 408 -14.68 -4.45 26.13
N TYR A 409 -14.12 -3.59 25.28
CA TYR A 409 -14.86 -2.58 24.52
C TYR A 409 -15.93 -3.20 23.62
N MET A 410 -15.60 -4.30 22.94
CA MET A 410 -16.58 -5.03 22.11
C MET A 410 -17.69 -5.66 22.95
N HIS A 411 -17.38 -6.20 24.15
CA HIS A 411 -18.40 -6.72 25.07
C HIS A 411 -19.31 -5.58 25.57
N GLU A 412 -18.76 -4.44 26.02
CA GLU A 412 -19.57 -3.29 26.46
C GLU A 412 -20.47 -2.74 25.34
N ARG A 413 -19.99 -2.72 24.09
CA ARG A 413 -20.81 -2.30 22.94
C ARG A 413 -22.00 -3.24 22.73
N VAL A 414 -21.79 -4.55 22.85
CA VAL A 414 -22.86 -5.54 22.75
C VAL A 414 -23.85 -5.39 23.89
N ASP A 415 -23.38 -5.19 25.12
CA ASP A 415 -24.25 -4.99 26.28
C ASP A 415 -25.09 -3.71 26.17
N LYS A 416 -24.48 -2.59 25.75
CA LYS A 416 -25.19 -1.33 25.48
C LYS A 416 -26.21 -1.47 24.35
N PHE A 417 -25.89 -2.25 23.31
CA PHE A 417 -26.84 -2.54 22.24
C PHE A 417 -28.03 -3.38 22.72
N ILE A 418 -27.79 -4.36 23.60
CA ILE A 418 -28.84 -5.15 24.24
C ILE A 418 -29.72 -4.27 25.13
N GLU A 419 -29.12 -3.43 25.98
CA GLU A 419 -29.85 -2.47 26.83
C GLU A 419 -30.70 -1.51 25.99
N PHE A 420 -30.14 -0.98 24.90
CA PHE A 420 -30.87 -0.14 23.94
C PHE A 420 -32.08 -0.86 23.34
N LYS A 421 -31.94 -2.13 22.93
CA LYS A 421 -33.03 -2.95 22.41
C LYS A 421 -34.13 -3.21 23.45
N GLU A 422 -33.76 -3.44 24.71
CA GLU A 422 -34.71 -3.61 25.81
C GLU A 422 -35.47 -2.33 26.14
N GLN A 423 -34.79 -1.17 26.15
CA GLN A 423 -35.41 0.14 26.32
C GLN A 423 -36.42 0.42 25.20
N LEU A 424 -36.06 0.14 23.94
CA LEU A 424 -36.94 0.32 22.78
C LEU A 424 -38.17 -0.58 22.88
N THR A 425 -37.98 -1.85 23.24
CA THR A 425 -39.08 -2.81 23.42
C THR A 425 -40.02 -2.39 24.55
N THR A 426 -39.47 -1.96 25.69
CA THR A 426 -40.24 -1.51 26.86
C THR A 426 -41.03 -0.24 26.56
N HIS A 427 -40.42 0.69 25.81
CA HIS A 427 -41.08 1.92 25.39
C HIS A 427 -42.23 1.65 24.42
N THR A 428 -42.03 0.81 23.40
CA THR A 428 -43.12 0.40 22.49
C THR A 428 -44.25 -0.30 23.25
N PHE A 429 -43.93 -1.13 24.25
CA PHE A 429 -44.92 -1.77 25.10
C PHE A 429 -45.72 -0.77 25.95
N ASN A 430 -45.05 0.20 26.56
CA ASN A 430 -45.70 1.25 27.36
C ASN A 430 -46.58 2.17 26.50
N GLN A 431 -46.14 2.54 25.30
CA GLN A 431 -46.97 3.31 24.36
C GLN A 431 -48.24 2.56 23.95
N ASN A 432 -48.12 1.25 23.65
CA ASN A 432 -49.30 0.43 23.36
C ASN A 432 -50.26 0.36 24.56
N LYS A 433 -49.72 0.27 25.78
CA LYS A 433 -50.52 0.29 27.01
C LYS A 433 -51.23 1.62 27.21
N GLU A 434 -50.55 2.74 27.00
CA GLU A 434 -51.15 4.08 27.08
C GLU A 434 -52.21 4.30 26.01
N LEU A 435 -52.00 3.80 24.79
CA LEU A 435 -52.97 3.88 23.69
C LEU A 435 -54.22 3.05 23.99
N ILE A 436 -54.05 1.85 24.57
CA ILE A 436 -55.15 1.03 25.05
C ILE A 436 -55.91 1.76 26.18
N GLN A 437 -55.21 2.32 27.17
CA GLN A 437 -55.82 3.08 28.27
C GLN A 437 -56.53 4.35 27.80
N PHE A 438 -55.97 5.04 26.81
CA PHE A 438 -56.59 6.20 26.19
C PHE A 438 -57.89 5.79 25.47
N ASN A 439 -57.86 4.72 24.69
CA ASN A 439 -59.04 4.21 24.00
C ASN A 439 -60.14 3.75 24.97
N THR A 440 -59.79 3.08 26.07
CA THR A 440 -60.77 2.68 27.10
C THR A 440 -61.37 3.90 27.80
N THR A 441 -60.54 4.87 28.18
CA THR A 441 -60.99 6.10 28.85
C THR A 441 -61.85 6.95 27.92
N LEU A 442 -61.49 7.04 26.63
CA LEU A 442 -62.27 7.74 25.62
C LEU A 442 -63.63 7.06 25.41
N SER A 443 -63.65 5.72 25.31
CA SER A 443 -64.88 4.93 25.17
C SER A 443 -65.81 5.12 26.38
N GLU A 444 -65.28 5.01 27.61
CA GLU A 444 -66.05 5.23 28.84
C GLU A 444 -66.59 6.66 28.93
N THR A 445 -65.75 7.66 28.63
CA THR A 445 -66.15 9.07 28.68
C THR A 445 -67.20 9.39 27.62
N LEU A 446 -67.05 8.88 26.40
CA LEU A 446 -68.03 9.03 25.32
C LEU A 446 -69.34 8.35 25.69
N SER A 447 -69.30 7.10 26.15
CA SER A 447 -70.48 6.33 26.57
C SER A 447 -71.26 7.05 27.68
N THR A 448 -70.57 7.50 28.73
CA THR A 448 -71.19 8.18 29.86
C THR A 448 -71.78 9.54 29.46
N THR A 449 -71.10 10.25 28.56
CA THR A 449 -71.55 11.56 28.07
C THR A 449 -72.76 11.41 27.13
N PHE A 450 -72.74 10.44 26.21
CA PHE A 450 -73.89 10.11 25.36
C PHE A 450 -75.09 9.69 26.21
N PHE A 451 -74.89 8.86 27.23
CA PHE A 451 -75.98 8.46 28.13
C PHE A 451 -76.59 9.66 28.87
N ARG A 452 -75.76 10.56 29.41
CA ARG A 452 -76.24 11.78 30.09
C ARG A 452 -76.97 12.73 29.15
N ILE A 453 -76.47 12.92 27.93
CA ILE A 453 -77.09 13.80 26.93
C ILE A 453 -78.41 13.20 26.45
N THR A 454 -78.43 11.91 26.09
CA THR A 454 -79.67 11.23 25.67
C THR A 454 -80.69 11.22 26.81
N GLY A 455 -80.27 10.95 28.05
CA GLY A 455 -81.13 11.04 29.23
C GLY A 455 -81.70 12.45 29.45
N PHE A 456 -80.87 13.48 29.33
CA PHE A 456 -81.31 14.88 29.41
C PHE A 456 -82.33 15.21 28.32
N ILE A 457 -82.09 14.80 27.08
CA ILE A 457 -83.03 15.01 25.96
C ILE A 457 -84.34 14.29 26.23
N LEU A 458 -84.31 13.04 26.70
CA LEU A 458 -85.52 12.25 26.99
C LEU A 458 -86.35 12.91 28.10
N VAL A 459 -85.71 13.32 29.20
CA VAL A 459 -86.36 14.04 30.31
C VAL A 459 -86.90 15.39 29.83
N PHE A 460 -86.14 16.11 29.00
CA PHE A 460 -86.54 17.40 28.46
C PHE A 460 -87.71 17.25 27.47
N LEU A 461 -87.71 16.23 26.60
CA LEU A 461 -88.81 15.91 25.66
C LEU A 461 -90.07 15.49 26.40
N VAL A 462 -89.95 14.65 27.44
CA VAL A 462 -91.07 14.27 28.30
C VAL A 462 -91.62 15.50 29.03
N GLY A 463 -90.75 16.37 29.56
CA GLY A 463 -91.14 17.64 30.17
C GLY A 463 -91.79 18.62 29.18
N LEU A 464 -91.34 18.63 27.93
CA LEU A 464 -91.90 19.46 26.86
C LEU A 464 -93.26 18.91 26.42
N ILE A 465 -93.41 17.60 26.21
CA ILE A 465 -94.70 16.97 25.88
C ILE A 465 -95.71 17.15 27.02
N ALA A 466 -95.28 16.98 28.27
CA ALA A 466 -96.12 17.18 29.44
C ALA A 466 -96.60 18.64 29.60
N LYS A 467 -95.80 19.63 29.17
CA LYS A 467 -96.17 21.05 29.17
C LYS A 467 -96.76 21.56 27.84
N ALA A 468 -96.63 20.82 26.74
CA ALA A 468 -97.07 21.23 25.41
C ALA A 468 -98.59 21.27 25.27
N ASN A 469 -99.32 20.58 26.14
CA ASN A 469 -100.78 20.63 26.11
C ASN A 469 -101.36 21.97 26.59
N ASP A 470 -100.62 22.77 27.37
CA ASP A 470 -101.20 23.94 28.06
C ASP A 470 -100.74 25.32 27.56
N VAL A 471 -99.62 25.46 26.81
CA VAL A 471 -99.06 26.82 26.55
C VAL A 471 -98.63 27.10 25.10
N PHE A 472 -98.24 26.10 24.30
CA PHE A 472 -97.66 26.37 22.98
C PHE A 472 -98.39 25.62 21.87
N GLY A 473 -99.11 26.36 21.01
CA GLY A 473 -99.60 25.88 19.72
C GLY A 473 -98.47 25.54 18.72
N LYS A 474 -98.74 25.65 17.40
CA LYS A 474 -97.92 25.20 16.23
C LYS A 474 -96.39 25.45 16.21
N HIS A 475 -95.80 26.13 17.21
CA HIS A 475 -94.36 26.40 17.32
C HIS A 475 -93.52 25.31 18.01
N TYR A 476 -94.13 24.26 18.57
CA TYR A 476 -93.42 23.05 19.07
C TYR A 476 -92.51 22.41 18.01
N LEU A 477 -92.93 22.44 16.74
CA LEU A 477 -92.23 21.84 15.61
C LEU A 477 -90.86 22.48 15.30
N LEU A 478 -90.60 23.71 15.75
CA LEU A 478 -89.33 24.43 15.51
C LEU A 478 -88.30 24.25 16.62
N ILE A 479 -88.72 23.89 17.84
CA ILE A 479 -87.80 23.72 18.99
C ILE A 479 -86.97 22.44 18.85
N VAL A 480 -87.59 21.35 18.38
CA VAL A 480 -86.91 20.05 18.21
C VAL A 480 -85.77 20.12 17.19
N PRO A 481 -85.94 20.70 15.98
CA PRO A 481 -84.84 20.88 15.03
C PRO A 481 -83.70 21.76 15.56
N ILE A 482 -84.01 22.85 16.28
CA ILE A 482 -83.00 23.77 16.82
C ILE A 482 -82.11 23.06 17.86
N LEU A 483 -82.71 22.27 18.75
CA LEU A 483 -81.96 21.45 19.71
C LEU A 483 -81.07 20.40 19.02
N LEU A 484 -81.58 19.79 17.96
CA LEU A 484 -80.84 18.81 17.16
C LEU A 484 -79.63 19.46 16.47
N ILE A 485 -79.79 20.68 15.94
CA ILE A 485 -78.70 21.47 15.36
C ILE A 485 -77.63 21.80 16.40
N PHE A 486 -78.02 22.25 17.60
CA PHE A 486 -77.07 22.52 18.69
C PHE A 486 -76.30 21.26 19.12
N LEU A 487 -76.96 20.09 19.12
CA LEU A 487 -76.34 18.83 19.47
C LEU A 487 -75.32 18.37 18.40
N ILE A 488 -75.66 18.55 17.13
CA ILE A 488 -74.73 18.28 16.02
C ILE A 488 -73.52 19.20 16.12
N LEU A 489 -73.72 20.50 16.36
CA LEU A 489 -72.64 21.47 16.54
C LEU A 489 -71.73 21.11 17.73
N PHE A 490 -72.31 20.72 18.87
CA PHE A 490 -71.54 20.31 20.03
C PHE A 490 -70.75 19.01 19.79
N SER A 491 -71.35 18.06 19.08
CA SER A 491 -70.69 16.80 18.68
C SER A 491 -69.53 17.05 17.72
N ILE A 492 -69.70 17.95 16.74
CA ILE A 492 -68.63 18.38 15.83
C ILE A 492 -67.50 19.06 16.61
N TYR A 493 -67.83 19.98 17.53
CA TYR A 493 -66.82 20.66 18.36
C TYR A 493 -65.99 19.66 19.17
N ARG A 494 -66.63 18.65 19.77
CA ARG A 494 -65.93 17.58 20.51
C ARG A 494 -65.10 16.67 19.60
N MET A 495 -65.60 16.28 18.43
CA MET A 495 -64.82 15.50 17.46
C MET A 495 -63.58 16.26 16.99
N CYS A 496 -63.68 17.57 16.75
CA CYS A 496 -62.54 18.41 16.41
C CYS A 496 -61.50 18.45 17.54
N GLY A 497 -61.94 18.51 18.80
CA GLY A 497 -61.05 18.43 19.97
C GLY A 497 -60.29 17.10 20.06
N ILE A 498 -60.99 15.98 19.86
CA ILE A 498 -60.37 14.63 19.86
C ILE A 498 -59.38 14.50 18.70
N ARG A 499 -59.73 14.99 17.51
CA ARG A 499 -58.84 14.98 16.35
C ARG A 499 -57.55 15.79 16.59
N LYS A 500 -57.64 16.91 17.31
CA LYS A 500 -56.48 17.72 17.69
C LYS A 500 -55.57 16.98 18.66
N LEU A 501 -56.12 16.38 19.71
CA LEU A 501 -55.39 15.56 20.68
C LEU A 501 -54.71 14.35 20.02
N TYR A 502 -55.40 13.68 19.10
CA TYR A 502 -54.85 12.55 18.34
C TYR A 502 -53.68 13.00 17.45
N ASN A 503 -53.81 14.12 16.74
CA ASN A 503 -52.75 14.66 15.89
C ASN A 503 -51.53 15.14 16.70
N GLU A 504 -51.72 15.69 17.90
CA GLU A 504 -50.61 16.08 18.79
C GLU A 504 -49.84 14.84 19.29
N HIS A 505 -50.54 13.76 19.66
CA HIS A 505 -49.92 12.48 19.99
C HIS A 505 -49.16 11.86 18.81
N GLN A 506 -49.73 11.92 17.61
CA GLN A 506 -49.08 11.36 16.41
C GLN A 506 -47.84 12.17 16.01
N LYS A 507 -47.85 13.50 16.16
CA LYS A 507 -46.65 14.34 15.98
C LYS A 507 -45.54 14.03 17.00
N GLN A 508 -45.89 13.74 18.25
CA GLN A 508 -44.90 13.30 19.24
C GLN A 508 -44.31 11.94 18.86
N HIS A 509 -45.12 11.02 18.34
CA HIS A 509 -44.65 9.71 17.86
C HIS A 509 -43.69 9.84 16.67
N GLU A 510 -44.03 10.66 15.67
CA GLU A 510 -43.17 10.93 14.50
C GLU A 510 -41.87 11.64 14.90
N SER A 511 -41.92 12.62 15.81
CA SER A 511 -40.71 13.33 16.28
C SER A 511 -39.75 12.41 17.03
N TYR A 512 -40.25 11.39 17.72
CA TYR A 512 -39.40 10.40 18.39
C TYR A 512 -38.84 9.38 17.38
N ILE A 513 -39.64 8.92 16.41
CA ILE A 513 -39.14 8.08 15.31
C ILE A 513 -38.02 8.79 14.56
N ASP A 514 -38.14 10.11 14.32
CA ASP A 514 -37.11 10.90 13.63
C ASP A 514 -35.85 11.15 14.48
N TYR A 515 -35.97 11.13 15.81
CA TYR A 515 -34.82 11.13 16.72
C TYR A 515 -34.08 9.77 16.68
N PHE A 516 -34.83 8.67 16.58
CA PHE A 516 -34.28 7.31 16.55
C PHE A 516 -33.79 6.86 15.17
N SER A 517 -34.21 7.48 14.06
CA SER A 517 -33.68 7.20 12.72
C SER A 517 -32.30 7.84 12.45
N ARG A 518 -31.91 8.82 13.28
CA ARG A 518 -30.63 9.55 13.18
C ARG A 518 -29.48 8.88 13.95
N TYR A 519 -29.78 7.89 14.79
CA TYR A 519 -28.83 7.04 15.50
C TYR A 519 -28.94 5.62 14.96
#